data_AF-A0A117ST64-F1
#
_entry.id   AF-A0A117ST64-F1
#
_cell.length_a   1.000
_cell.length_b   1.000
_cell.length_c   1.000
_cell.angle_alpha   90.00
_cell.angle_beta   90.00
_cell.angle_gamma   90.00
#
_symmetry.space_group_name_H-M   'P 1'
#
loop_
_entity.id
_entity.type
_entity.pdbx_description
1 polymer ?
#
loop_
_entity_poly.entity_id
_entity_poly.type
_entity_poly.pdbx_seq_one_letter_code
_entity_poly.pdbx_strand_id
1 'polypeptide(L)'
;MYRDKAVGIALLVLSALVIVAYAWLVFLTQYSIVVLEATAFLAVAAVFGILGWVGYALATTPPPKPIEEIEKEVEQALKEIERQMQEQDKGQAQQQ
;
A
#
# COMPACT_ATOMS: atom_id res chain seq x y z
N MET A 1 27.36 -2.40 0.96
CA MET A 1 28.06 -2.40 -0.35
C MET A 1 28.10 -3.78 -1.02
N TYR A 2 28.75 -4.82 -0.46
CA TYR A 2 28.72 -6.17 -1.06
C TYR A 2 27.36 -6.89 -0.94
N ARG A 3 26.63 -6.64 0.16
CA ARG A 3 25.31 -7.26 0.41
C ARG A 3 24.24 -6.76 -0.56
N ASP A 4 24.23 -5.46 -0.83
CA ASP A 4 23.29 -4.83 -1.75
C ASP A 4 23.51 -5.35 -3.19
N LYS A 5 24.78 -5.53 -3.58
CA LYS A 5 25.14 -6.13 -4.87
C LYS A 5 24.76 -7.61 -4.97
N ALA A 6 24.94 -8.37 -3.89
CA ALA A 6 24.55 -9.78 -3.84
C ALA A 6 23.03 -9.96 -3.97
N VAL A 7 22.24 -9.12 -3.31
CA VAL A 7 20.77 -9.13 -3.44
C VAL A 7 20.36 -8.76 -4.87
N GLY A 8 20.99 -7.74 -5.47
CA GLY A 8 20.73 -7.38 -6.86
C GLY A 8 21.03 -8.51 -7.85
N ILE A 9 22.16 -9.20 -7.69
CA ILE A 9 22.53 -10.34 -8.54
C ILE A 9 21.60 -11.53 -8.30
N ALA A 10 21.24 -11.82 -7.04
CA ALA A 10 20.32 -12.90 -6.71
C ALA A 10 18.93 -12.66 -7.34
N LEU A 11 18.42 -11.44 -7.29
CA LEU A 11 17.17 -11.05 -7.95
C LEU A 11 17.26 -11.16 -9.46
N LEU A 12 18.39 -10.78 -10.06
CA LEU A 12 18.61 -10.87 -11.51
C LEU A 12 18.65 -12.34 -11.97
N VAL A 13 19.38 -13.20 -11.26
CA VAL A 13 19.44 -14.64 -11.58
C VAL A 13 18.07 -15.28 -11.38
N LEU A 14 17.38 -14.97 -10.29
CA LEU A 14 16.04 -15.49 -10.03
C LEU A 14 15.05 -15.07 -11.13
N SER A 15 15.05 -13.79 -11.53
CA SER A 15 14.16 -13.30 -12.58
C SER A 15 14.50 -13.94 -13.93
N ALA A 16 15.78 -14.06 -14.27
CA ALA A 16 16.22 -14.72 -15.49
C ALA A 16 15.77 -16.20 -15.52
N LEU A 17 15.89 -16.92 -14.41
CA LEU A 17 15.43 -18.31 -14.31
C LEU A 17 13.91 -18.44 -14.52
N VAL A 18 13.13 -17.53 -13.91
CA VAL A 18 11.67 -17.51 -14.10
C VAL A 18 11.31 -17.22 -15.56
N ILE A 19 11.99 -16.28 -16.21
CA ILE A 19 11.76 -15.95 -17.63
C ILE A 19 12.07 -17.16 -18.52
N VAL A 20 13.20 -17.82 -18.31
CA VAL A 20 13.60 -19.00 -19.10
C VAL A 20 12.63 -20.16 -18.89
N ALA A 21 12.24 -20.42 -17.64
CA ALA A 21 11.25 -21.46 -17.32
C ALA A 21 9.88 -21.17 -17.96
N TYR A 22 9.42 -19.91 -17.90
CA TYR A 22 8.17 -19.50 -18.53
C TYR A 22 8.23 -19.64 -20.06
N ALA A 23 9.31 -19.18 -20.70
CA ALA A 23 9.51 -19.32 -22.13
C ALA A 23 9.52 -20.81 -22.54
N TRP A 24 10.21 -21.66 -21.77
CA TRP A 24 10.20 -23.10 -22.03
C TRP A 24 8.77 -23.68 -21.98
N LEU A 25 8.01 -23.29 -20.97
CA LEU A 25 6.66 -23.80 -20.72
C LEU A 25 5.63 -23.28 -21.76
N VAL A 26 5.87 -22.09 -22.32
CA VAL A 26 5.04 -21.52 -23.40
C VAL A 26 5.43 -22.04 -24.78
N PHE A 27 6.72 -22.22 -25.09
CA PHE A 27 7.15 -22.54 -26.46
C PHE A 27 7.38 -24.03 -26.72
N LEU A 28 7.74 -24.85 -25.71
CA LEU A 28 8.17 -26.23 -25.92
C LEU A 28 7.17 -27.29 -25.41
N THR A 29 6.08 -26.89 -24.77
CA THR A 29 5.08 -27.80 -24.21
C THR A 29 3.73 -27.63 -24.86
N GLN A 30 2.99 -28.73 -25.05
CA GLN A 30 1.61 -28.73 -25.59
C GLN A 30 0.61 -27.87 -24.79
N TYR A 31 0.97 -27.48 -23.56
CA TYR A 31 0.14 -26.67 -22.66
C TYR A 31 0.26 -25.17 -22.91
N SER A 32 0.95 -24.72 -23.97
CA SER A 32 1.14 -23.30 -24.32
C SER A 32 -0.15 -22.48 -24.21
N ILE A 33 -1.24 -22.99 -24.77
CA ILE A 33 -2.53 -22.29 -24.81
C ILE A 33 -3.10 -22.14 -23.40
N VAL A 34 -3.13 -23.21 -22.61
CA VAL A 34 -3.63 -23.19 -21.22
C VAL A 34 -2.83 -22.20 -20.36
N VAL A 35 -1.52 -22.11 -20.59
CA VAL A 35 -0.62 -21.23 -19.83
C VAL A 35 -0.82 -19.77 -20.21
N LEU A 36 -1.01 -19.50 -21.51
CA LEU A 36 -1.37 -18.18 -22.01
C LEU A 36 -2.75 -17.74 -21.51
N GLU A 37 -3.74 -18.63 -21.51
CA GLU A 37 -5.06 -18.37 -20.96
C GLU A 37 -5.00 -18.06 -19.45
N ALA A 38 -4.23 -18.86 -18.69
CA ALA A 38 -4.07 -18.64 -17.26
C ALA A 38 -3.38 -17.31 -16.95
N THR A 39 -2.35 -16.93 -17.69
CA THR A 39 -1.65 -15.64 -17.50
C THR A 39 -2.50 -14.45 -17.92
N ALA A 40 -3.24 -14.55 -19.03
CA ALA A 40 -4.21 -13.54 -19.43
C ALA A 40 -5.34 -13.41 -18.40
N PHE A 41 -5.86 -14.53 -17.89
CA PHE A 41 -6.86 -14.53 -16.83
C PHE A 41 -6.33 -13.87 -15.55
N LEU A 42 -5.11 -14.19 -15.11
CA LEU A 42 -4.49 -13.55 -13.95
C LEU A 42 -4.32 -12.04 -14.14
N ALA A 43 -3.93 -11.59 -15.34
CA ALA A 43 -3.84 -10.16 -15.65
C ALA A 43 -5.20 -9.47 -15.54
N VAL A 44 -6.25 -10.06 -16.10
CA VAL A 44 -7.63 -9.54 -16.00
C VAL A 44 -8.11 -9.57 -14.54
N ALA A 45 -7.91 -10.68 -13.83
CA ALA A 45 -8.28 -10.84 -12.43
C ALA A 45 -7.56 -9.84 -11.52
N ALA A 46 -6.31 -9.48 -11.81
CA ALA A 46 -5.61 -8.43 -11.07
C ALA A 46 -6.26 -7.06 -11.27
N VAL A 47 -6.60 -6.69 -12.51
CA VAL A 47 -7.30 -5.43 -12.81
C VAL A 47 -8.67 -5.39 -12.13
N PHE A 48 -9.49 -6.42 -12.31
CA PHE A 48 -10.82 -6.49 -11.70
C PHE A 48 -10.77 -6.66 -10.19
N GLY A 49 -9.72 -7.28 -9.64
CA GLY A 49 -9.48 -7.35 -8.21
C GLY A 49 -9.26 -5.97 -7.60
N ILE A 50 -8.46 -5.12 -8.26
CA ILE A 50 -8.28 -3.72 -7.85
C ILE A 50 -9.61 -2.96 -7.95
N LEU A 51 -10.32 -3.07 -9.08
CA LEU A 51 -11.62 -2.42 -9.26
C LEU A 51 -12.65 -2.87 -8.23
N GLY A 52 -12.68 -4.17 -7.91
CA GLY A 52 -13.53 -4.75 -6.89
C GLY A 52 -13.18 -4.25 -5.50
N TRP A 53 -11.89 -4.11 -5.18
CA TRP A 53 -11.45 -3.53 -3.91
C TRP A 53 -11.84 -2.06 -3.79
N VAL A 54 -11.67 -1.26 -4.84
CA VAL A 54 -12.11 0.15 -4.87
C VAL A 54 -13.63 0.25 -4.75
N GLY A 55 -14.36 -0.57 -5.50
CA GLY A 55 -15.83 -0.65 -5.40
C GLY A 55 -16.29 -1.06 -4.01
N TYR A 56 -15.59 -2.01 -3.38
CA TYR A 56 -15.84 -2.41 -1.99
C TYR A 56 -15.60 -1.25 -1.02
N ALA A 57 -14.48 -0.54 -1.15
CA ALA A 57 -14.20 0.64 -0.32
C ALA A 57 -15.28 1.70 -0.50
N LEU A 58 -15.69 2.05 -1.73
CA LEU A 58 -16.74 3.04 -1.97
C LEU A 58 -18.11 2.61 -1.44
N ALA A 59 -18.47 1.34 -1.57
CA ALA A 59 -19.72 0.80 -1.05
C ALA A 59 -19.75 0.73 0.48
N THR A 60 -18.58 0.62 1.11
CA THR A 60 -18.44 0.49 2.57
C THR A 60 -17.96 1.76 3.25
N THR A 61 -17.62 2.81 2.51
CA THR A 61 -17.43 4.15 3.08
C THR A 61 -18.80 4.77 3.35
N PRO A 62 -19.22 4.89 4.63
CA PRO A 62 -20.37 5.72 4.96
C PRO A 62 -20.09 7.16 4.49
N PRO A 63 -21.14 7.89 4.06
CA PRO A 63 -21.01 9.26 3.58
C PRO A 63 -20.18 10.07 4.59
N PRO A 64 -19.23 10.91 4.10
CA PRO A 64 -18.36 11.71 4.94
C PRO A 64 -19.19 12.40 6.03
N LYS A 65 -18.80 12.23 7.29
CA LYS A 65 -19.47 12.94 8.40
C LYS A 65 -19.46 14.45 8.10
N PRO A 66 -20.51 15.20 8.47
CA PRO A 66 -20.57 16.64 8.25
C PRO A 66 -19.30 17.31 8.78
N ILE A 67 -18.71 18.18 7.96
CA ILE A 67 -17.41 18.83 8.20
C ILE A 67 -17.38 19.56 9.56
N GLU A 68 -18.53 20.03 10.06
CA GLU A 68 -18.68 20.72 11.34
C GLU A 68 -18.28 19.89 12.58
N GLU A 69 -18.47 18.56 12.57
CA GLU A 69 -18.06 17.71 13.70
C GLU A 69 -16.54 17.49 13.73
N ILE A 70 -15.93 17.32 12.55
CA ILE A 70 -14.48 17.14 12.40
C ILE A 70 -13.73 18.43 12.73
N GLU A 71 -14.27 19.59 12.30
CA GLU A 71 -13.69 20.89 12.62
C GLU A 71 -13.75 21.19 14.12
N LYS A 72 -14.86 20.85 14.80
CA LYS A 72 -14.99 21.00 16.25
C LYS A 72 -14.06 20.08 17.05
N GLU A 73 -13.91 18.81 16.66
CA GLU A 73 -12.98 17.89 17.31
C GLU A 73 -11.52 18.34 17.15
N VAL A 74 -11.15 18.84 15.97
CA VAL A 74 -9.80 19.37 15.69
C VAL A 74 -9.54 20.67 16.45
N GLU A 75 -10.51 21.60 16.49
CA GLU A 75 -10.38 22.85 17.25
C GLU A 75 -10.29 22.61 18.75
N GLN A 76 -11.03 21.62 19.28
CA GLN A 76 -10.93 21.21 20.68
C GLN A 76 -9.56 20.58 21.01
N ALA A 77 -9.05 19.71 20.13
CA ALA A 77 -7.71 19.13 20.30
C ALA A 77 -6.61 20.19 20.27
N LEU A 78 -6.72 21.19 19.37
CA LEU A 78 -5.80 22.33 19.30
C LEU A 78 -5.83 23.18 20.58
N LYS A 79 -7.03 23.53 21.09
CA LYS A 79 -7.18 24.29 22.34
C LYS A 79 -6.59 23.56 23.54
N GLU A 80 -6.77 22.25 23.62
CA GLU A 80 -6.21 21.43 24.72
C GLU A 80 -4.68 21.39 24.67
N ILE A 81 -4.09 21.21 23.48
CA ILE A 81 -2.63 21.24 23.28
C ILE A 81 -2.06 22.62 23.64
N GLU A 82 -2.73 23.70 23.25
CA GLU A 82 -2.30 25.07 23.52
C GLU A 82 -2.38 25.39 25.03
N ARG A 83 -3.42 24.90 25.70
CA ARG A 83 -3.58 25.02 27.17
C ARG A 83 -2.50 24.24 27.92
N GLN A 84 -2.18 23.02 27.47
CA GLN A 84 -1.09 22.21 28.04
C GLN A 84 0.28 22.87 27.85
N MET A 85 0.55 23.43 26.66
CA MET A 85 1.79 24.18 26.42
C MET A 85 1.90 25.40 27.35
N GLN A 86 0.82 26.17 27.54
CA GLN A 86 0.83 27.33 28.44
C GLN A 86 0.99 26.94 29.91
N GLU A 87 0.37 25.83 30.34
CA GLU A 87 0.54 25.30 31.70
C GLU A 87 1.97 24.79 31.92
N GLN A 88 2.57 24.16 30.91
CA GLN A 88 3.95 23.66 30.95
C GLN A 88 4.98 24.80 30.96
N ASP A 89 4.77 25.85 30.15
CA ASP A 89 5.62 27.05 30.09
C ASP A 89 5.58 27.86 31.40
N LYS A 90 4.37 28.02 31.98
CA LYS A 90 4.20 28.66 33.30
C LYS A 90 4.80 27.84 34.43
N GLY A 91 4.70 26.52 34.38
CA GLY A 91 5.30 25.61 35.36
C GLY A 91 6.83 25.61 35.32
N GLN A 92 7.42 25.78 34.13
CA GLN A 92 8.88 25.90 33.97
C GLN A 92 9.40 27.29 34.38
N ALA A 93 8.63 28.36 34.16
CA ALA A 93 8.99 29.72 34.58
C ALA A 93 8.91 29.94 36.11
N GLN A 94 8.13 29.13 36.85
CA GLN A 94 8.05 29.18 38.31
C GLN A 94 9.07 28.29 39.04
N GLN A 95 9.79 27.42 38.33
CA GLN A 95 10.84 26.55 38.88
C GLN A 95 12.27 27.08 38.66
N GLN A 96 12.43 28.26 38.05
CA GLN A 96 13.71 28.99 37.91
C GLN A 96 13.82 30.16 38.88
#